data_AF-A0A936RFT7-F1
#
_entry.id   AF-A0A936RFT7-F1
#
_cell.length_a   1.000
_cell.length_b   1.000
_cell.length_c   1.000
_cell.angle_alpha   90.00
_cell.angle_beta   90.00
_cell.angle_gamma   90.00
#
_symmetry.space_group_name_H-M   'P 1'
#
loop_
_entity.id
_entity.type
_entity.pdbx_description
1 polymer ?
#
loop_
_entity_poly.entity_id
_entity_poly.type
_entity_poly.pdbx_seq_one_letter_code
_entity_poly.pdbx_strand_id
1 'polypeptide(L)'
;MPIRMEDDPQDQQDYDDSNTSGGRTTGGGGGLLALLPLLLSLFKGGGGGKKILLLVVAGAAAYFFFFRNGSGGGGTEVIQNLFSQSGYSFSPDQFKKASVYEGLADDNTKNPLPEMVSLLRFAPDRKNQGQQGSCVAWSSTYAARTIVEAASTGQTGNNTAYSPAYVYNQIGLEGCQGAYIQNAMELMTKKGVVTYNDFPYTDQDCSRQPNSVLDNKAAQNKMLGFTRLTDGESVQGISVRAIKEHLAKDAPVVIGMMVGGSFMQSMMGKEMWAPTNEDRSQMGFGGHAMCVIGYDDRKQAFQIMNSWGPEWGVNGVGWVRYADFKEFVREAYGIDPMPKRGAAVSTVFEAAIGLVKNDDKQYIPLKLKAGNVFETVGTVAPGTKFKMEIKNSTECYIYIFGQETDGSSYTLFPYPSKEDATKTSFSPYCGITGYRLFPRGKSLVPDNVGTKDVFAVVVTKRAIDWFAVNNLISKNSGAGFAAKVAGALNQTGVPNVRFASGNGGTINFRTDNANQEVVIGVVEVNK
;
A
#
# COMPACT_ATOMS: atom_id res chain seq x y z
N MET A 1 -14.62 20.60 -27.82
CA MET A 1 -13.17 20.65 -27.69
C MET A 1 -12.84 20.66 -26.22
N PRO A 2 -13.26 19.61 -25.54
CA PRO A 2 -12.19 18.87 -24.89
C PRO A 2 -12.44 17.38 -24.82
N ILE A 3 -11.39 16.64 -24.46
CA ILE A 3 -11.51 15.25 -24.07
C ILE A 3 -12.29 15.16 -22.75
N ARG A 4 -13.42 14.45 -22.76
CA ARG A 4 -14.26 14.27 -21.57
C ARG A 4 -13.94 12.95 -20.88
N MET A 5 -14.27 12.85 -19.60
CA MET A 5 -14.24 11.59 -18.86
C MET A 5 -15.67 11.10 -18.66
N GLU A 6 -15.95 9.89 -19.12
CA GLU A 6 -17.24 9.21 -18.89
C GLU A 6 -17.02 7.96 -18.06
N ASP A 7 -17.98 7.62 -17.18
CA ASP A 7 -17.90 6.37 -16.42
C ASP A 7 -17.84 5.17 -17.39
N ASP A 8 -17.00 4.21 -17.03
CA ASP A 8 -16.99 2.92 -17.71
C ASP A 8 -18.36 2.25 -17.45
N PRO A 9 -18.88 1.43 -18.39
CA PRO A 9 -19.97 0.52 -18.06
C PRO A 9 -19.57 -0.24 -16.79
N GLN A 10 -20.42 -0.24 -15.76
CA GLN A 10 -20.14 -1.03 -14.56
C GLN A 10 -20.09 -2.50 -14.99
N ASP A 11 -18.90 -3.04 -15.17
CA ASP A 11 -18.71 -4.48 -15.29
C ASP A 11 -19.08 -5.09 -13.95
N GLN A 12 -20.32 -5.58 -13.88
CA GLN A 12 -20.90 -6.29 -12.74
C GLN A 12 -20.23 -7.67 -12.50
N GLN A 13 -19.02 -7.92 -12.99
CA GLN A 13 -18.49 -9.29 -13.13
C GLN A 13 -17.10 -9.61 -12.59
N ASP A 14 -16.33 -8.68 -12.01
CA ASP A 14 -14.97 -9.01 -11.53
C ASP A 14 -14.78 -8.91 -10.01
N TYR A 15 -15.74 -9.42 -9.22
CA TYR A 15 -15.57 -9.63 -7.77
C TYR A 15 -16.15 -10.95 -7.27
N ASP A 16 -15.99 -12.05 -8.03
CA ASP A 16 -16.38 -13.39 -7.58
C ASP A 16 -15.29 -14.45 -7.83
N ASP A 17 -14.19 -14.36 -7.08
CA ASP A 17 -13.28 -15.50 -6.86
C ASP A 17 -13.78 -16.37 -5.70
N SER A 18 -15.03 -16.84 -5.78
CA SER A 18 -15.68 -17.68 -4.77
C SER A 18 -15.91 -19.11 -5.27
N ASN A 19 -14.84 -19.80 -5.70
CA ASN A 19 -14.94 -21.23 -5.99
C ASN A 19 -14.86 -22.08 -4.70
N THR A 20 -15.98 -22.06 -3.97
CA THR A 20 -16.23 -22.94 -2.80
C THR A 20 -16.85 -24.24 -3.29
N SER A 21 -16.04 -25.29 -3.49
CA SER A 21 -16.56 -26.66 -3.66
C SER A 21 -16.67 -27.34 -2.29
N GLY A 22 -17.89 -27.38 -1.76
CA GLY A 22 -18.24 -28.11 -0.53
C GLY A 22 -18.18 -29.62 -0.74
N GLY A 23 -17.36 -30.30 0.07
CA GLY A 23 -17.33 -31.76 0.19
C GLY A 23 -17.70 -32.19 1.60
N ARG A 24 -18.90 -32.75 1.76
CA ARG A 24 -19.36 -33.47 2.95
C ARG A 24 -18.51 -34.73 3.15
N THR A 25 -17.93 -34.91 4.33
CA THR A 25 -17.58 -36.25 4.84
C THR A 25 -17.92 -36.38 6.33
N THR A 26 -18.80 -37.33 6.59
CA THR A 26 -19.26 -37.84 7.88
C THR A 26 -18.28 -38.85 8.48
N GLY A 27 -18.11 -38.78 9.81
CA GLY A 27 -18.03 -39.96 10.68
C GLY A 27 -16.64 -40.46 11.11
N GLY A 28 -16.45 -40.62 12.43
CA GLY A 28 -15.41 -41.48 13.00
C GLY A 28 -14.88 -41.02 14.36
N GLY A 29 -15.58 -41.35 15.44
CA GLY A 29 -15.09 -41.15 16.81
C GLY A 29 -13.99 -42.15 17.20
N GLY A 30 -13.11 -41.75 18.11
CA GLY A 30 -12.19 -42.68 18.77
C GLY A 30 -11.05 -42.02 19.57
N GLY A 31 -11.14 -42.08 20.90
CA GLY A 31 -9.99 -42.40 21.75
C GLY A 31 -9.03 -41.29 22.17
N LEU A 32 -9.42 -40.51 23.19
CA LEU A 32 -8.48 -39.97 24.19
C LEU A 32 -7.92 -41.14 25.02
N LEU A 33 -6.58 -41.26 25.11
CA LEU A 33 -5.77 -41.84 26.19
C LEU A 33 -4.53 -42.59 25.64
N ALA A 34 -3.51 -41.83 25.23
CA ALA A 34 -2.12 -42.25 25.26
C ALA A 34 -1.24 -41.01 25.25
N LEU A 35 -0.08 -41.06 25.93
CA LEU A 35 0.94 -40.00 26.10
C LEU A 35 0.97 -39.24 27.44
N LEU A 36 0.58 -39.92 28.53
CA LEU A 36 1.18 -39.72 29.85
C LEU A 36 2.31 -40.74 30.04
N PRO A 37 3.47 -40.57 29.37
CA PRO A 37 4.69 -40.27 30.11
C PRO A 37 5.78 -39.57 29.26
N LEU A 38 5.81 -38.24 29.25
CA LEU A 38 6.94 -37.47 28.67
C LEU A 38 7.27 -36.21 29.48
N LEU A 39 6.86 -36.20 30.76
CA LEU A 39 6.96 -35.04 31.67
C LEU A 39 8.01 -35.18 32.77
N LEU A 40 9.01 -36.06 32.64
CA LEU A 40 10.01 -36.29 33.71
C LEU A 40 11.49 -36.21 33.29
N SER A 41 11.86 -35.54 32.19
CA SER A 41 13.27 -35.30 31.84
C SER A 41 13.72 -33.84 31.76
N LEU A 42 12.90 -32.85 32.12
CA LEU A 42 13.24 -31.43 31.99
C LEU A 42 13.69 -30.73 33.28
N PHE A 43 14.09 -31.48 34.30
CA PHE A 43 14.74 -30.92 35.49
C PHE A 43 16.26 -31.05 35.42
N LYS A 44 16.91 -30.13 34.71
CA LYS A 44 18.31 -29.70 34.98
C LYS A 44 18.68 -28.51 34.07
N GLY A 45 18.74 -27.31 34.66
CA GLY A 45 19.27 -26.10 34.01
C GLY A 45 18.72 -24.83 34.65
N GLY A 46 19.60 -23.95 35.13
CA GLY A 46 19.27 -22.90 36.11
C GLY A 46 18.71 -21.59 35.56
N GLY A 47 18.03 -20.86 36.45
CA GLY A 47 17.96 -19.39 36.44
C GLY A 47 16.89 -18.74 35.54
N GLY A 48 15.77 -18.30 36.13
CA GLY A 48 14.85 -17.32 35.53
C GLY A 48 13.42 -17.81 35.24
N GLY A 49 13.24 -19.08 34.85
CA GLY A 49 11.94 -19.62 34.40
C GLY A 49 10.90 -19.96 35.49
N LYS A 50 11.21 -19.78 36.78
CA LYS A 50 10.34 -20.26 37.88
C LYS A 50 9.08 -19.42 38.10
N LYS A 51 9.05 -18.15 37.69
CA LYS A 51 7.85 -17.29 37.81
C LYS A 51 6.87 -17.45 36.64
N ILE A 52 7.40 -17.74 35.44
CA ILE A 52 6.59 -17.98 34.23
C ILE A 52 5.90 -19.35 34.33
N LEU A 53 6.60 -20.37 34.82
CA LEU A 53 6.01 -21.70 35.00
C LEU A 53 4.90 -21.72 36.06
N LEU A 54 5.02 -20.91 37.12
CA LEU A 54 3.99 -20.77 38.16
C LEU A 54 2.73 -20.07 37.62
N LEU A 55 2.89 -19.12 36.70
CA LEU A 55 1.77 -18.46 36.01
C LEU A 55 1.09 -19.37 34.98
N VAL A 56 1.84 -20.19 34.25
CA VAL A 56 1.29 -21.17 33.31
C VAL A 56 0.55 -22.30 34.04
N VAL A 57 1.11 -22.78 35.16
CA VAL A 57 0.44 -23.78 36.02
C VAL A 57 -0.78 -23.18 36.73
N ALA A 58 -0.73 -21.93 37.18
CA ALA A 58 -1.88 -21.25 37.75
C ALA A 58 -2.98 -20.98 36.69
N GLY A 59 -2.60 -20.65 35.46
CA GLY A 59 -3.53 -20.49 34.34
C GLY A 59 -4.17 -21.82 33.93
N ALA A 60 -3.40 -22.91 33.88
CA ALA A 60 -3.92 -24.25 33.63
C ALA A 60 -4.81 -24.77 34.78
N ALA A 61 -4.45 -24.46 36.03
CA ALA A 61 -5.26 -24.81 37.21
C ALA A 61 -6.57 -24.01 37.27
N ALA A 62 -6.52 -22.71 36.95
CA ALA A 62 -7.72 -21.87 36.82
C ALA A 62 -8.63 -22.36 35.69
N TYR A 63 -8.05 -22.75 34.54
CA TYR A 63 -8.81 -23.37 33.45
C TYR A 63 -9.46 -24.69 33.89
N PHE A 64 -8.72 -25.57 34.59
CA PHE A 64 -9.24 -26.85 35.06
C PHE A 64 -10.32 -26.72 36.16
N PHE A 65 -10.21 -25.72 37.04
CA PHE A 65 -11.18 -25.49 38.12
C PHE A 65 -12.43 -24.74 37.66
N PHE A 66 -12.33 -23.79 36.72
CA PHE A 66 -13.47 -22.97 36.29
C PHE A 66 -14.25 -23.52 35.09
N PHE A 67 -13.66 -24.37 34.23
CA PHE A 67 -14.35 -24.89 33.03
C PHE A 67 -14.93 -26.31 33.16
N ARG A 68 -14.66 -27.04 34.26
CA ARG A 68 -15.18 -28.40 34.44
C ARG A 68 -16.47 -28.48 35.28
N ASN A 69 -16.71 -27.52 36.16
CA ASN A 69 -17.97 -27.42 36.90
C ASN A 69 -18.72 -26.17 36.43
N GLY A 70 -19.75 -26.39 35.62
CA GLY A 70 -20.64 -25.32 35.16
C GLY A 70 -21.27 -24.58 36.35
N SER A 71 -20.74 -23.40 36.66
CA SER A 71 -21.41 -22.39 37.47
C SER A 71 -20.72 -21.03 37.34
N GLY A 72 -21.45 -20.05 36.83
CA GLY A 72 -21.35 -18.64 37.24
C GLY A 72 -20.29 -17.79 36.54
N GLY A 73 -20.76 -16.72 35.90
CA GLY A 73 -19.95 -15.73 35.20
C GLY A 73 -18.93 -15.03 36.08
N GLY A 74 -17.75 -14.78 35.52
CA GLY A 74 -16.60 -14.15 36.17
C GLY A 74 -15.30 -14.31 35.38
N GLY A 75 -15.21 -15.34 34.52
CA GLY A 75 -14.07 -15.54 33.61
C GLY A 75 -14.11 -14.69 32.33
N THR A 76 -15.27 -14.14 31.96
CA THR A 76 -15.46 -13.31 30.78
C THR A 76 -14.93 -11.88 30.96
N GLU A 77 -14.96 -11.33 32.17
CA GLU A 77 -14.52 -9.94 32.44
C GLU A 77 -12.99 -9.79 32.49
N VAL A 78 -12.25 -10.77 33.02
CA VAL A 78 -10.77 -10.74 33.05
C VAL A 78 -10.19 -10.94 31.65
N ILE A 79 -10.86 -11.77 30.85
CA ILE A 79 -10.61 -11.93 29.42
C ILE A 79 -10.94 -10.59 28.74
N GLN A 80 -12.17 -10.06 28.82
CA GLN A 80 -12.54 -8.77 28.21
C GLN A 80 -11.62 -7.59 28.59
N ASN A 81 -11.10 -7.53 29.81
CA ASN A 81 -10.19 -6.46 30.24
C ASN A 81 -8.73 -6.63 29.76
N LEU A 82 -8.28 -7.84 29.42
CA LEU A 82 -7.06 -8.03 28.62
C LEU A 82 -7.30 -7.70 27.13
N PHE A 83 -8.53 -7.88 26.64
CA PHE A 83 -8.89 -7.74 25.22
C PHE A 83 -9.43 -6.35 24.84
N SER A 84 -9.74 -5.47 25.81
CA SER A 84 -10.10 -4.06 25.57
C SER A 84 -8.89 -3.15 25.31
N GLN A 85 -7.67 -3.69 25.40
CA GLN A 85 -6.40 -2.99 25.14
C GLN A 85 -5.90 -3.22 23.71
N SER A 86 -6.79 -3.07 22.73
CA SER A 86 -6.43 -3.25 21.32
C SER A 86 -5.54 -2.09 20.85
N GLY A 87 -4.28 -2.37 20.52
CA GLY A 87 -3.28 -1.35 20.15
C GLY A 87 -3.52 -0.63 18.80
N TYR A 88 -4.63 -0.91 18.13
CA TYR A 88 -5.05 -0.31 16.88
C TYR A 88 -6.49 0.17 16.99
N SER A 89 -6.74 1.40 16.53
CA SER A 89 -8.08 1.97 16.42
C SER A 89 -8.42 2.19 14.95
N PHE A 90 -9.48 1.54 14.46
CA PHE A 90 -9.99 1.76 13.11
C PHE A 90 -10.83 3.03 13.06
N SER A 91 -10.60 3.88 12.05
CA SER A 91 -11.47 5.02 11.75
C SER A 91 -11.52 5.25 10.24
N PRO A 92 -12.70 5.07 9.60
CA PRO A 92 -12.90 5.38 8.18
C PRO A 92 -12.40 6.77 7.77
N ASP A 93 -12.62 7.78 8.62
CA ASP A 93 -12.19 9.15 8.36
C ASP A 93 -10.68 9.31 8.41
N GLN A 94 -9.99 8.56 9.27
CA GLN A 94 -8.52 8.53 9.27
C GLN A 94 -8.01 7.82 8.02
N PHE A 95 -8.60 6.68 7.65
CA PHE A 95 -8.19 5.94 6.46
C PHE A 95 -8.39 6.74 5.17
N LYS A 96 -9.48 7.51 5.08
CA LYS A 96 -9.79 8.36 3.93
C LYS A 96 -8.79 9.49 3.70
N LYS A 97 -7.96 9.85 4.70
CA LYS A 97 -6.88 10.82 4.53
C LYS A 97 -5.74 10.30 3.64
N ALA A 98 -5.54 8.98 3.57
CA ALA A 98 -4.58 8.40 2.66
C ALA A 98 -5.07 8.50 1.21
N SER A 99 -4.20 8.96 0.31
CA SER A 99 -4.45 8.86 -1.11
C SER A 99 -4.59 7.40 -1.53
N VAL A 100 -5.55 7.13 -2.41
CA VAL A 100 -5.76 5.86 -3.09
C VAL A 100 -4.57 5.61 -4.01
N TYR A 101 -4.08 4.38 -3.96
CA TYR A 101 -3.09 3.89 -4.90
C TYR A 101 -3.67 3.79 -6.31
N GLU A 102 -3.03 4.45 -7.27
CA GLU A 102 -3.33 4.25 -8.70
C GLU A 102 -2.58 3.00 -9.19
N GLY A 103 -3.32 1.88 -9.13
CA GLY A 103 -2.81 0.53 -9.42
C GLY A 103 -2.32 0.34 -10.84
N LEU A 104 -1.50 -0.69 -11.02
CA LEU A 104 -1.15 -1.15 -12.36
C LEU A 104 -2.39 -1.71 -13.06
N ALA A 105 -2.37 -1.71 -14.39
CA ALA A 105 -3.38 -2.38 -15.18
C ALA A 105 -3.43 -3.86 -14.80
N ASP A 106 -4.63 -4.39 -14.59
CA ASP A 106 -4.82 -5.82 -14.29
C ASP A 106 -4.70 -6.66 -15.56
N ASP A 107 -3.46 -6.76 -16.03
CA ASP A 107 -3.06 -7.48 -17.22
C ASP A 107 -1.76 -8.21 -16.90
N ASN A 108 -1.85 -9.52 -16.67
CA ASN A 108 -0.70 -10.34 -16.33
C ASN A 108 0.31 -10.49 -17.48
N THR A 109 -0.06 -10.14 -18.72
CA THR A 109 0.89 -10.13 -19.84
C THR A 109 1.78 -8.88 -19.81
N LYS A 110 1.25 -7.75 -19.31
CA LYS A 110 1.98 -6.48 -19.20
C LYS A 110 2.60 -6.25 -17.83
N ASN A 111 1.91 -6.67 -16.78
CA ASN A 111 2.30 -6.51 -15.38
C ASN A 111 2.35 -7.88 -14.67
N PRO A 112 3.21 -8.81 -15.13
CA PRO A 112 3.31 -10.12 -14.51
C PRO A 112 3.71 -10.00 -13.05
N LEU A 113 3.00 -10.72 -12.18
CA LEU A 113 3.36 -10.89 -10.79
C LEU A 113 4.09 -12.23 -10.60
N PRO A 114 5.15 -12.30 -9.78
CA PRO A 114 5.70 -13.57 -9.34
C PRO A 114 4.64 -14.42 -8.65
N GLU A 115 4.71 -15.75 -8.76
CA GLU A 115 3.79 -16.66 -8.05
C GLU A 115 3.94 -16.55 -6.51
N MET A 116 5.13 -16.18 -6.04
CA MET A 116 5.43 -16.02 -4.63
C MET A 116 6.47 -14.93 -4.42
N VAL A 117 6.26 -14.12 -3.37
CA VAL A 117 7.21 -13.11 -2.89
C VAL A 117 7.32 -13.20 -1.37
N SER A 118 8.53 -13.09 -0.83
CA SER A 118 8.75 -12.90 0.61
C SER A 118 9.87 -11.90 0.86
N LEU A 119 9.55 -10.90 1.67
CA LEU A 119 10.45 -9.86 2.16
C LEU A 119 11.11 -10.26 3.48
N LEU A 120 10.96 -11.51 3.91
CA LEU A 120 11.49 -12.02 5.18
C LEU A 120 13.00 -11.80 5.33
N ARG A 121 13.77 -11.83 4.21
CA ARG A 121 15.21 -11.52 4.20
C ARG A 121 15.54 -10.09 4.68
N PHE A 122 14.61 -9.16 4.51
CA PHE A 122 14.73 -7.75 4.90
C PHE A 122 14.04 -7.45 6.24
N ALA A 123 13.24 -8.37 6.75
CA ALA A 123 12.54 -8.20 8.01
C ALA A 123 13.53 -8.25 9.19
N PRO A 124 13.40 -7.34 10.17
CA PRO A 124 14.16 -7.47 11.40
C PRO A 124 13.66 -8.66 12.25
N ASP A 125 14.40 -8.98 13.30
CA ASP A 125 14.02 -9.99 14.27
C ASP A 125 12.64 -9.69 14.86
N ARG A 126 11.76 -10.69 14.92
CA ARG A 126 10.40 -10.53 15.43
C ARG A 126 10.45 -10.39 16.96
N LYS A 127 10.30 -9.15 17.44
CA LYS A 127 10.26 -8.79 18.87
C LYS A 127 8.81 -8.75 19.38
N ASN A 128 8.67 -8.45 20.67
CA ASN A 128 7.40 -8.44 21.37
C ASN A 128 7.05 -7.01 21.82
N GLN A 129 5.84 -6.55 21.51
CA GLN A 129 5.30 -5.27 21.94
C GLN A 129 4.95 -5.22 23.44
N GLY A 130 4.92 -6.37 24.12
CA GLY A 130 4.57 -6.47 25.52
C GLY A 130 3.11 -6.09 25.78
N GLN A 131 2.86 -5.43 26.91
CA GLN A 131 1.50 -5.09 27.36
C GLN A 131 0.97 -3.75 26.81
N GLN A 132 1.78 -3.00 26.07
CA GLN A 132 1.38 -1.72 25.52
C GLN A 132 0.60 -1.90 24.22
N GLY A 133 -0.42 -1.06 24.01
CA GLY A 133 -1.18 -0.98 22.77
C GLY A 133 -0.41 -0.34 21.62
N SER A 134 0.80 -0.82 21.31
CA SER A 134 1.76 -0.17 20.38
C SER A 134 1.90 -0.85 19.02
N CYS A 135 1.04 -1.84 18.70
CA CYS A 135 1.13 -2.64 17.47
C CYS A 135 1.19 -1.80 16.19
N VAL A 136 0.56 -0.62 16.17
CA VAL A 136 0.63 0.32 15.04
C VAL A 136 2.07 0.77 14.76
N ALA A 137 2.84 1.13 15.78
CA ALA A 137 4.22 1.53 15.57
C ALA A 137 5.13 0.32 15.29
N TRP A 138 4.86 -0.83 15.89
CA TRP A 138 5.60 -2.06 15.57
C TRP A 138 5.41 -2.50 14.11
N SER A 139 4.19 -2.48 13.60
CA SER A 139 3.89 -2.86 12.22
C SER A 139 4.39 -1.83 11.21
N SER A 140 4.13 -0.55 11.44
CA SER A 140 4.50 0.52 10.50
C SER A 140 5.98 0.88 10.53
N THR A 141 6.56 0.95 11.71
CA THR A 141 7.91 1.48 11.91
C THR A 141 8.94 0.37 12.03
N TYR A 142 8.77 -0.50 13.02
CA TYR A 142 9.75 -1.55 13.27
C TYR A 142 9.78 -2.57 12.13
N ALA A 143 8.63 -3.02 11.63
CA ALA A 143 8.58 -3.92 10.49
C ALA A 143 8.68 -3.17 9.15
N ALA A 144 7.63 -2.45 8.75
CA ALA A 144 7.50 -1.99 7.37
C ALA A 144 8.57 -0.97 6.95
N ARG A 145 8.80 0.10 7.72
CA ARG A 145 9.85 1.09 7.41
C ARG A 145 11.27 0.50 7.41
N THR A 146 11.56 -0.42 8.33
CA THR A 146 12.84 -1.16 8.33
C THR A 146 13.01 -2.02 7.09
N ILE A 147 11.98 -2.78 6.70
CA ILE A 147 12.00 -3.64 5.51
C ILE A 147 12.29 -2.81 4.25
N VAL A 148 11.65 -1.65 4.09
CA VAL A 148 11.89 -0.79 2.92
C VAL A 148 13.32 -0.24 2.90
N GLU A 149 13.88 0.15 4.05
CA GLU A 149 15.30 0.58 4.13
C GLU A 149 16.27 -0.54 3.76
N ALA A 150 16.05 -1.70 4.37
CA ALA A 150 16.86 -2.90 4.14
C ALA A 150 16.79 -3.32 2.67
N ALA A 151 15.60 -3.29 2.07
CA ALA A 151 15.40 -3.57 0.65
C ALA A 151 16.05 -2.54 -0.28
N SER A 152 16.06 -1.26 0.11
CA SER A 152 16.73 -0.19 -0.64
C SER A 152 18.25 -0.30 -0.59
N THR A 153 18.81 -0.64 0.58
CA THR A 153 20.26 -0.72 0.80
C THR A 153 20.86 -2.10 0.55
N GLY A 154 20.04 -3.11 0.30
CA GLY A 154 20.46 -4.50 0.18
C GLY A 154 20.95 -5.12 1.49
N GLN A 155 20.65 -4.50 2.63
CA GLN A 155 21.04 -4.97 3.96
C GLN A 155 19.96 -5.87 4.59
N THR A 156 20.31 -6.54 5.69
CA THR A 156 19.31 -7.19 6.55
C THR A 156 18.68 -6.16 7.49
N GLY A 157 17.39 -6.32 7.78
CA GLY A 157 16.64 -5.43 8.69
C GLY A 157 17.22 -5.37 10.10
N ASN A 158 17.98 -6.38 10.54
CA ASN A 158 18.61 -6.39 11.86
C ASN A 158 19.64 -5.29 12.05
N ASN A 159 20.30 -4.86 10.98
CA ASN A 159 21.30 -3.79 11.04
C ASN A 159 20.69 -2.38 10.94
N THR A 160 19.42 -2.30 10.51
CA THR A 160 18.74 -1.04 10.16
C THR A 160 17.39 -0.88 10.85
N ALA A 161 17.14 -1.63 11.93
CA ALA A 161 15.85 -1.61 12.60
C ALA A 161 15.51 -0.24 13.20
N TYR A 162 14.33 0.27 12.88
CA TYR A 162 13.82 1.55 13.39
C TYR A 162 13.02 1.41 14.69
N SER A 163 13.01 2.47 15.50
CA SER A 163 12.36 2.47 16.81
C SER A 163 10.83 2.59 16.71
N PRO A 164 10.06 1.59 17.18
CA PRO A 164 8.61 1.75 17.31
C PRO A 164 8.26 2.75 18.43
N ALA A 165 9.07 2.88 19.49
CA ALA A 165 8.80 3.82 20.58
C ALA A 165 8.93 5.28 20.12
N TYR A 166 9.85 5.61 19.21
CA TYR A 166 10.00 6.98 18.70
C TYR A 166 8.71 7.46 18.05
N VAL A 167 8.06 6.59 17.26
CA VAL A 167 6.80 6.91 16.59
C VAL A 167 5.63 6.82 17.57
N TYR A 168 5.50 5.72 18.33
CA TYR A 168 4.35 5.48 19.20
C TYR A 168 4.16 6.60 20.24
N ASN A 169 5.22 7.03 20.90
CA ASN A 169 5.12 8.03 21.97
C ASN A 169 4.64 9.41 21.47
N GLN A 170 4.71 9.67 20.16
CA GLN A 170 4.25 10.92 19.55
C GLN A 170 2.81 10.84 19.00
N ILE A 171 2.24 9.63 18.84
CA ILE A 171 0.93 9.42 18.20
C ILE A 171 -0.05 8.60 19.04
N GLY A 172 0.43 8.03 20.14
CA GLY A 172 -0.34 7.16 21.01
C GLY A 172 -1.57 7.87 21.56
N LEU A 173 -2.66 7.12 21.67
CA LEU A 173 -3.87 7.57 22.34
C LEU A 173 -3.69 7.55 23.86
N GLU A 174 -4.63 8.16 24.56
CA GLU A 174 -4.63 8.24 26.02
C GLU A 174 -4.45 6.85 26.66
N GLY A 175 -3.66 6.80 27.74
CA GLY A 175 -3.40 5.55 28.47
C GLY A 175 -2.48 4.55 27.77
N CYS A 176 -1.78 4.93 26.69
CA CYS A 176 -0.98 4.03 25.87
C CYS A 176 -1.83 2.90 25.24
N GLN A 177 -3.08 3.21 24.89
CA GLN A 177 -4.07 2.26 24.37
C GLN A 177 -4.36 2.54 22.90
N GLY A 178 -3.38 2.25 22.05
CA GLY A 178 -3.56 2.29 20.60
C GLY A 178 -3.09 3.56 19.91
N ALA A 179 -3.21 3.54 18.59
CA ALA A 179 -2.95 4.65 17.68
C ALA A 179 -3.69 4.39 16.35
N TYR A 180 -3.68 5.38 15.45
CA TYR A 180 -4.13 5.23 14.06
C TYR A 180 -2.94 4.97 13.14
N ILE A 181 -3.05 3.98 12.24
CA ILE A 181 -1.98 3.68 11.26
C ILE A 181 -1.66 4.91 10.41
N GLN A 182 -2.70 5.65 9.99
CA GLN A 182 -2.57 6.92 9.29
C GLN A 182 -1.60 7.89 9.98
N ASN A 183 -1.71 8.06 11.30
CA ASN A 183 -0.85 8.99 12.05
C ASN A 183 0.61 8.54 12.05
N ALA A 184 0.87 7.23 12.15
CA ALA A 184 2.22 6.68 12.07
C ALA A 184 2.83 6.93 10.69
N MET A 185 2.07 6.67 9.63
CA MET A 185 2.50 6.90 8.26
C MET A 185 2.80 8.38 8.01
N GLU A 186 1.92 9.29 8.44
CA GLU A 186 2.14 10.73 8.29
C GLU A 186 3.37 11.22 9.08
N LEU A 187 3.57 10.74 10.30
CA LEU A 187 4.73 11.11 11.11
C LEU A 187 6.03 10.66 10.44
N MET A 188 6.09 9.41 9.96
CA MET A 188 7.27 8.89 9.27
C MET A 188 7.54 9.62 7.93
N THR A 189 6.52 10.06 7.21
CA THR A 189 6.70 10.87 5.99
C THR A 189 7.16 12.30 6.31
N LYS A 190 6.58 12.94 7.33
CA LYS A 190 6.84 14.36 7.65
C LYS A 190 8.13 14.55 8.46
N LYS A 191 8.31 13.79 9.53
CA LYS A 191 9.43 13.87 10.48
C LYS A 191 10.49 12.80 10.24
N GLY A 192 10.09 11.58 9.87
CA GLY A 192 10.98 10.42 9.78
C GLY A 192 11.08 9.67 11.11
N VAL A 193 12.15 8.89 11.28
CA VAL A 193 12.31 8.00 12.44
C VAL A 193 13.78 7.75 12.78
N VAL A 194 14.08 7.40 14.04
CA VAL A 194 15.43 7.02 14.48
C VAL A 194 15.59 5.52 14.64
N THR A 195 16.83 5.04 14.70
CA THR A 195 17.12 3.62 14.90
C THR A 195 16.57 3.12 16.24
N TYR A 196 16.33 1.82 16.35
CA TYR A 196 15.87 1.18 17.59
C TYR A 196 16.78 1.54 18.77
N ASN A 197 18.10 1.59 18.56
CA ASN A 197 19.07 1.88 19.62
C ASN A 197 19.11 3.36 20.02
N ASP A 198 18.82 4.28 19.11
CA ASP A 198 18.73 5.71 19.43
C ASP A 198 17.51 6.02 20.32
N PHE A 199 16.44 5.22 20.22
CA PHE A 199 15.25 5.36 21.05
C PHE A 199 14.68 3.99 21.44
N PRO A 200 15.26 3.27 22.42
CA PRO A 200 14.87 1.91 22.74
C PRO A 200 13.41 1.78 23.15
N TYR A 201 12.81 0.64 22.83
CA TYR A 201 11.43 0.31 23.22
C TYR A 201 11.35 -0.26 24.63
N THR A 202 10.31 0.14 25.36
CA THR A 202 9.83 -0.52 26.58
C THR A 202 8.30 -0.41 26.59
N ASP A 203 7.61 -1.47 26.99
CA ASP A 203 6.15 -1.48 27.10
C ASP A 203 5.64 -0.74 28.36
N GLN A 204 6.55 -0.29 29.22
CA GLN A 204 6.26 0.42 30.46
C GLN A 204 6.21 1.95 30.31
N ASP A 205 6.49 2.50 29.12
CA ASP A 205 6.53 3.94 28.89
C ASP A 205 6.08 4.30 27.48
N CYS A 206 5.04 5.13 27.38
CA CYS A 206 4.62 5.80 26.14
C CYS A 206 4.71 7.33 26.22
N SER A 207 5.26 7.88 27.30
CA SER A 207 5.25 9.32 27.59
C SER A 207 6.52 10.03 27.13
N ARG A 208 7.66 9.31 27.12
CA ARG A 208 8.96 9.88 26.74
C ARG A 208 8.92 10.43 25.32
N GLN A 209 9.26 11.71 25.18
CA GLN A 209 9.33 12.40 23.90
C GLN A 209 10.78 12.44 23.37
N PRO A 210 10.98 12.42 22.04
CA PRO A 210 12.30 12.69 21.46
C PRO A 210 12.71 14.15 21.68
N ASN A 211 14.02 14.39 21.73
CA ASN A 211 14.59 15.73 21.76
C ASN A 211 14.98 16.19 20.34
N SER A 212 15.40 17.45 20.20
CA SER A 212 15.78 18.03 18.91
C SER A 212 16.93 17.30 18.20
N VAL A 213 17.85 16.67 18.95
CA VAL A 213 18.93 15.87 18.36
C VAL A 213 18.38 14.63 17.67
N LEU A 214 17.43 13.95 18.31
CA LEU A 214 16.75 12.79 17.73
C LEU A 214 15.87 13.20 16.55
N ASP A 215 15.17 14.33 16.61
CA ASP A 215 14.36 14.83 15.50
C ASP A 215 15.22 15.18 14.27
N ASN A 216 16.41 15.74 14.49
CA ASN A 216 17.35 16.00 13.40
C ASN A 216 17.88 14.70 12.76
N LYS A 217 18.11 13.64 13.55
CA LYS A 217 18.43 12.30 13.03
C LYS A 217 17.25 11.69 12.28
N ALA A 218 16.04 11.85 12.80
CA ALA A 218 14.81 11.33 12.19
C ALA A 218 14.58 11.92 10.81
N ALA A 219 14.86 13.22 10.62
CA ALA A 219 14.69 13.91 9.36
C ALA A 219 15.51 13.33 8.19
N GLN A 220 16.57 12.56 8.47
CA GLN A 220 17.38 11.85 7.47
C GLN A 220 16.78 10.50 7.04
N ASN A 221 15.78 10.01 7.77
CA ASN A 221 15.21 8.67 7.64
C ASN A 221 13.71 8.70 7.33
N LYS A 222 13.26 9.72 6.59
CA LYS A 222 11.86 9.86 6.19
C LYS A 222 11.40 8.71 5.31
N MET A 223 10.16 8.31 5.48
CA MET A 223 9.43 7.51 4.50
C MET A 223 9.11 8.39 3.29
N LEU A 224 9.11 7.83 2.08
CA LEU A 224 8.80 8.60 0.87
C LEU A 224 7.32 8.98 0.80
N GLY A 225 6.46 8.03 1.13
CA GLY A 225 5.03 8.19 1.04
C GLY A 225 4.34 6.86 1.26
N PHE A 226 3.02 6.90 1.14
CA PHE A 226 2.16 5.75 1.34
C PHE A 226 0.82 6.01 0.68
N THR A 227 0.11 4.93 0.37
CA THR A 227 -1.22 4.97 -0.21
C THR A 227 -2.10 3.89 0.43
N ARG A 228 -3.41 4.09 0.40
CA ARG A 228 -4.37 3.03 0.76
C ARG A 228 -4.61 2.10 -0.43
N LEU A 229 -4.70 0.81 -0.13
CA LEU A 229 -4.80 -0.26 -1.12
C LEU A 229 -6.24 -0.78 -1.22
N THR A 230 -7.12 0.09 -1.69
CA THR A 230 -8.55 -0.19 -1.84
C THR A 230 -8.94 -0.46 -3.30
N ASP A 231 -10.05 -1.17 -3.47
CA ASP A 231 -10.61 -1.51 -4.78
C ASP A 231 -11.14 -0.29 -5.56
N GLY A 232 -11.36 0.83 -4.87
CA GLY A 232 -11.68 2.12 -5.46
C GLY A 232 -11.50 3.27 -4.47
N GLU A 233 -12.25 4.35 -4.65
CA GLU A 233 -12.22 5.53 -3.76
C GLU A 233 -12.84 5.29 -2.38
N SER A 234 -13.64 4.23 -2.26
CA SER A 234 -14.27 3.86 -1.00
C SER A 234 -13.24 3.36 0.02
N VAL A 235 -13.57 3.44 1.30
CA VAL A 235 -12.79 2.83 2.40
C VAL A 235 -13.08 1.33 2.57
N GLN A 236 -13.99 0.78 1.78
CA GLN A 236 -14.36 -0.63 1.74
C GLN A 236 -13.67 -1.31 0.54
N GLY A 237 -13.43 -2.62 0.67
CA GLY A 237 -12.78 -3.44 -0.36
C GLY A 237 -11.26 -3.24 -0.35
N ILE A 238 -10.54 -4.28 0.05
CA ILE A 238 -9.08 -4.30 0.06
C ILE A 238 -8.59 -5.02 -1.19
N SER A 239 -7.74 -4.35 -1.96
CA SER A 239 -7.26 -4.88 -3.23
C SER A 239 -6.09 -5.85 -3.02
N VAL A 240 -6.37 -7.15 -3.20
CA VAL A 240 -5.35 -8.22 -3.18
C VAL A 240 -4.28 -7.96 -4.24
N ARG A 241 -4.68 -7.53 -5.44
CA ARG A 241 -3.79 -7.20 -6.55
C ARG A 241 -2.82 -6.08 -6.16
N ALA A 242 -3.33 -4.98 -5.61
CA ALA A 242 -2.51 -3.85 -5.17
C ALA A 242 -1.50 -4.25 -4.08
N ILE A 243 -1.89 -5.12 -3.13
CA ILE A 243 -0.97 -5.63 -2.10
C ILE A 243 0.16 -6.45 -2.74
N LYS A 244 -0.17 -7.36 -3.67
CA LYS A 244 0.83 -8.16 -4.38
C LYS A 244 1.79 -7.31 -5.20
N GLU A 245 1.30 -6.24 -5.84
CA GLU A 245 2.12 -5.27 -6.57
C GLU A 245 3.17 -4.59 -5.69
N HIS A 246 2.77 -4.14 -4.50
CA HIS A 246 3.69 -3.55 -3.53
C HIS A 246 4.76 -4.57 -3.12
N LEU A 247 4.34 -5.77 -2.73
CA LEU A 247 5.26 -6.82 -2.30
C LEU A 247 6.25 -7.19 -3.40
N ALA A 248 5.79 -7.31 -4.66
CA ALA A 248 6.63 -7.60 -5.82
C ALA A 248 7.68 -6.51 -6.12
N LYS A 249 7.55 -5.31 -5.55
CA LYS A 249 8.53 -4.21 -5.62
C LYS A 249 9.28 -4.00 -4.30
N ASP A 250 9.37 -5.03 -3.47
CA ASP A 250 9.98 -4.99 -2.13
C ASP A 250 9.34 -3.94 -1.18
N ALA A 251 8.09 -3.59 -1.41
CA ALA A 251 7.32 -2.68 -0.55
C ALA A 251 6.34 -3.48 0.33
N PRO A 252 6.51 -3.47 1.67
CA PRO A 252 5.59 -4.09 2.60
C PRO A 252 4.29 -3.29 2.72
N VAL A 253 3.25 -3.95 3.22
CA VAL A 253 1.94 -3.34 3.46
C VAL A 253 1.61 -3.41 4.94
N VAL A 254 1.22 -2.29 5.54
CA VAL A 254 0.75 -2.24 6.93
C VAL A 254 -0.75 -2.39 6.94
N ILE A 255 -1.25 -3.29 7.77
CA ILE A 255 -2.68 -3.62 7.82
C ILE A 255 -3.24 -3.39 9.22
N GLY A 256 -4.51 -3.02 9.27
CA GLY A 256 -5.35 -3.10 10.46
C GLY A 256 -6.34 -4.25 10.29
N MET A 257 -6.30 -5.23 11.19
CA MET A 257 -7.13 -6.43 11.15
C MET A 257 -7.92 -6.59 12.46
N MET A 258 -9.17 -7.04 12.37
CA MET A 258 -9.90 -7.50 13.55
C MET A 258 -9.36 -8.86 13.95
N VAL A 259 -8.82 -8.95 15.17
CA VAL A 259 -8.23 -10.19 15.69
C VAL A 259 -8.83 -10.56 17.04
N GLY A 260 -8.95 -11.86 17.25
CA GLY A 260 -9.49 -12.46 18.47
C GLY A 260 -9.44 -13.99 18.36
N GLY A 261 -10.09 -14.66 19.31
CA GLY A 261 -10.32 -16.10 19.28
C GLY A 261 -9.08 -16.92 18.87
N SER A 262 -9.22 -17.72 17.81
CA SER A 262 -8.15 -18.64 17.40
C SER A 262 -6.88 -17.94 16.91
N PHE A 263 -6.96 -16.70 16.41
CA PHE A 263 -5.77 -15.97 15.93
C PHE A 263 -4.78 -15.69 17.06
N MET A 264 -5.30 -15.33 18.23
CA MET A 264 -4.49 -15.05 19.41
C MET A 264 -4.06 -16.33 20.13
N GLN A 265 -4.96 -17.31 20.22
CA GLN A 265 -4.79 -18.47 21.11
C GLN A 265 -4.13 -19.67 20.43
N SER A 266 -4.31 -19.82 19.12
CA SER A 266 -3.99 -21.06 18.41
C SER A 266 -2.81 -20.95 17.44
N MET A 267 -2.22 -19.77 17.27
CA MET A 267 -1.15 -19.55 16.29
C MET A 267 0.25 -19.95 16.75
N MET A 268 0.48 -20.24 18.04
CA MET A 268 1.81 -20.64 18.51
C MET A 268 2.31 -21.89 17.76
N GLY A 269 3.45 -21.75 17.07
CA GLY A 269 4.04 -22.82 16.25
C GLY A 269 3.27 -23.19 14.98
N LYS A 270 2.17 -22.48 14.64
CA LYS A 270 1.38 -22.74 13.44
C LYS A 270 1.74 -21.80 12.32
N GLU A 271 1.92 -22.35 11.12
CA GLU A 271 2.26 -21.56 9.94
C GLU A 271 1.05 -20.79 9.41
N MET A 272 -0.13 -21.41 9.31
CA MET A 272 -1.32 -20.82 8.71
C MET A 272 -2.43 -20.65 9.74
N TRP A 273 -3.06 -19.48 9.73
CA TRP A 273 -4.28 -19.24 10.48
C TRP A 273 -5.49 -19.85 9.76
N ALA A 274 -6.33 -20.55 10.53
CA ALA A 274 -7.59 -21.09 10.06
C ALA A 274 -8.69 -20.62 11.04
N PRO A 275 -9.43 -19.54 10.71
CA PRO A 275 -10.52 -19.07 11.57
C PRO A 275 -11.59 -20.15 11.76
N THR A 276 -12.11 -20.26 12.98
CA THR A 276 -13.27 -21.10 13.28
C THR A 276 -14.56 -20.41 12.86
N ASN A 277 -15.70 -21.11 12.96
CA ASN A 277 -17.01 -20.50 12.70
C ASN A 277 -17.32 -19.38 13.70
N GLU A 278 -16.86 -19.51 14.95
CA GLU A 278 -17.01 -18.49 15.98
C GLU A 278 -16.20 -17.24 15.64
N ASP A 279 -14.97 -17.41 15.13
CA ASP A 279 -14.12 -16.28 14.73
C ASP A 279 -14.79 -15.41 13.64
N ARG A 280 -15.55 -16.02 12.71
CA ARG A 280 -16.27 -15.30 11.64
C ARG A 280 -17.29 -14.30 12.18
N SER A 281 -17.85 -14.54 13.37
CA SER A 281 -18.75 -13.58 14.02
C SER A 281 -18.02 -12.29 14.46
N GLN A 282 -16.69 -12.37 14.62
CA GLN A 282 -15.82 -11.30 15.13
C GLN A 282 -16.28 -10.72 16.47
N MET A 283 -17.12 -11.47 17.21
CA MET A 283 -17.66 -11.05 18.48
C MET A 283 -16.54 -11.00 19.52
N GLY A 284 -16.33 -9.83 20.13
CA GLY A 284 -15.26 -9.61 21.10
C GLY A 284 -13.86 -9.47 20.49
N PHE A 285 -13.75 -9.32 19.17
CA PHE A 285 -12.47 -9.08 18.52
C PHE A 285 -12.00 -7.64 18.76
N GLY A 286 -10.69 -7.46 18.90
CA GLY A 286 -10.03 -6.17 19.00
C GLY A 286 -9.28 -5.81 17.72
N GLY A 287 -8.96 -4.52 17.56
CA GLY A 287 -8.11 -4.07 16.48
C GLY A 287 -6.64 -4.42 16.69
N HIS A 288 -5.97 -4.98 15.67
CA HIS A 288 -4.53 -5.21 15.70
C HIS A 288 -3.85 -4.84 14.38
N ALA A 289 -2.68 -4.21 14.49
CA ALA A 289 -1.91 -3.78 13.33
C ALA A 289 -0.70 -4.68 13.10
N MET A 290 -0.51 -5.13 11.87
CA MET A 290 0.57 -6.03 11.47
C MET A 290 1.14 -5.64 10.11
N CYS A 291 2.24 -6.28 9.71
CA CYS A 291 2.90 -5.99 8.44
C CYS A 291 2.82 -7.22 7.52
N VAL A 292 2.21 -7.04 6.35
CA VAL A 292 2.27 -8.03 5.26
C VAL A 292 3.65 -7.92 4.60
N ILE A 293 4.35 -9.05 4.58
CA ILE A 293 5.72 -9.15 4.11
C ILE A 293 5.87 -10.14 2.95
N GLY A 294 4.79 -10.72 2.44
CA GLY A 294 4.87 -11.66 1.32
C GLY A 294 3.52 -12.24 0.93
N TYR A 295 3.54 -13.04 -0.13
CA TYR A 295 2.41 -13.83 -0.60
C TYR A 295 2.90 -15.09 -1.31
N ASP A 296 2.07 -16.12 -1.35
CA ASP A 296 2.32 -17.37 -2.08
C ASP A 296 1.00 -17.83 -2.69
N ASP A 297 0.89 -17.76 -4.02
CA ASP A 297 -0.33 -18.13 -4.74
C ASP A 297 -0.63 -19.62 -4.67
N ARG A 298 0.36 -20.47 -4.41
CA ARG A 298 0.11 -21.90 -4.17
C ARG A 298 -0.59 -22.13 -2.83
N LYS A 299 -0.43 -21.20 -1.88
CA LYS A 299 -1.13 -21.19 -0.58
C LYS A 299 -2.40 -20.36 -0.61
N GLN A 300 -2.59 -19.54 -1.65
CA GLN A 300 -3.65 -18.52 -1.71
C GLN A 300 -3.64 -17.64 -0.46
N ALA A 301 -2.45 -17.21 -0.02
CA ALA A 301 -2.27 -16.54 1.27
C ALA A 301 -1.22 -15.44 1.27
N PHE A 302 -1.40 -14.49 2.20
CA PHE A 302 -0.43 -13.46 2.57
C PHE A 302 0.38 -13.90 3.78
N GLN A 303 1.69 -13.61 3.74
CA GLN A 303 2.60 -13.78 4.87
C GLN A 303 2.64 -12.50 5.70
N ILE A 304 2.43 -12.62 7.01
CA ILE A 304 2.30 -11.49 7.93
C ILE A 304 3.35 -11.61 9.04
N MET A 305 4.11 -10.54 9.25
CA MET A 305 4.98 -10.34 10.41
C MET A 305 4.19 -9.69 11.55
N ASN A 306 4.22 -10.34 12.72
CA ASN A 306 3.55 -9.89 13.92
C ASN A 306 4.56 -9.33 14.95
N SER A 307 4.04 -8.71 16.01
CA SER A 307 4.79 -8.09 17.11
C SER A 307 4.52 -8.75 18.46
N TRP A 308 4.23 -10.04 18.47
CA TRP A 308 3.96 -10.85 19.68
C TRP A 308 5.10 -11.82 20.02
N GLY A 309 6.30 -11.55 19.52
CA GLY A 309 7.48 -12.40 19.73
C GLY A 309 7.60 -13.57 18.75
N PRO A 310 8.75 -14.26 18.75
CA PRO A 310 9.06 -15.33 17.81
C PRO A 310 8.22 -16.61 18.03
N GLU A 311 7.62 -16.78 19.20
CA GLU A 311 6.81 -17.95 19.55
C GLU A 311 5.42 -17.93 18.89
N TRP A 312 4.93 -16.74 18.51
CA TRP A 312 3.70 -16.63 17.74
C TRP A 312 3.94 -17.01 16.28
N GLY A 313 3.03 -17.79 15.70
CA GLY A 313 3.21 -18.33 14.36
C GLY A 313 4.45 -19.22 14.28
N VAL A 314 5.15 -19.14 13.16
CA VAL A 314 6.50 -19.71 12.98
C VAL A 314 7.50 -18.55 12.97
N ASN A 315 8.25 -18.39 14.07
CA ASN A 315 9.26 -17.34 14.23
C ASN A 315 8.68 -15.91 14.09
N GLY A 316 7.50 -15.67 14.68
CA GLY A 316 6.79 -14.39 14.68
C GLY A 316 6.08 -14.07 13.37
N VAL A 317 5.94 -15.04 12.48
CA VAL A 317 5.34 -14.91 11.15
C VAL A 317 4.24 -15.95 10.96
N GLY A 318 3.15 -15.57 10.30
CA GLY A 318 2.05 -16.48 9.97
C GLY A 318 1.45 -16.17 8.61
N TRP A 319 0.62 -17.08 8.11
CA TRP A 319 -0.08 -16.94 6.84
C TRP A 319 -1.58 -16.77 7.05
N VAL A 320 -2.18 -15.85 6.30
CA VAL A 320 -3.63 -15.61 6.26
C VAL A 320 -4.09 -15.74 4.82
N ARG A 321 -5.06 -16.63 4.56
CA ARG A 321 -5.60 -16.84 3.21
C ARG A 321 -6.22 -15.57 2.65
N TYR A 322 -6.21 -15.39 1.33
CA TYR A 322 -6.76 -14.18 0.69
C TYR A 322 -8.23 -13.93 1.03
N ALA A 323 -9.04 -14.98 1.10
CA ALA A 323 -10.45 -14.87 1.51
C ALA A 323 -10.59 -14.37 2.96
N ASP A 324 -9.83 -14.96 3.90
CA ASP A 324 -9.84 -14.55 5.30
C ASP A 324 -9.28 -13.13 5.45
N PHE A 325 -8.25 -12.78 4.68
CA PHE A 325 -7.70 -11.44 4.67
C PHE A 325 -8.75 -10.39 4.25
N LYS A 326 -9.49 -10.64 3.16
CA LYS A 326 -10.57 -9.75 2.71
C LYS A 326 -11.68 -9.57 3.76
N GLU A 327 -11.96 -10.60 4.55
CA GLU A 327 -13.01 -10.57 5.57
C GLU A 327 -12.60 -9.87 6.87
N PHE A 328 -11.37 -10.10 7.35
CA PHE A 328 -10.93 -9.64 8.67
C PHE A 328 -10.14 -8.33 8.63
N VAL A 329 -9.54 -7.96 7.49
CA VAL A 329 -8.79 -6.70 7.34
C VAL A 329 -9.76 -5.53 7.13
N ARG A 330 -9.45 -4.38 7.73
CA ARG A 330 -10.21 -3.12 7.63
C ARG A 330 -9.45 -2.02 6.91
N GLU A 331 -8.13 -2.01 7.05
CA GLU A 331 -7.26 -1.03 6.41
C GLU A 331 -6.01 -1.71 5.88
N ALA A 332 -5.52 -1.26 4.72
CA ALA A 332 -4.24 -1.66 4.16
C ALA A 332 -3.54 -0.44 3.56
N TYR A 333 -2.32 -0.18 4.00
CA TYR A 333 -1.48 0.93 3.57
C TYR A 333 -0.21 0.39 2.92
N GLY A 334 -0.07 0.61 1.62
CA GLY A 334 1.16 0.32 0.88
C GLY A 334 2.16 1.44 1.12
N ILE A 335 3.37 1.07 1.55
CA ILE A 335 4.48 2.03 1.66
C ILE A 335 5.11 2.20 0.28
N ASP A 336 5.46 3.43 -0.07
CA ASP A 336 6.18 3.69 -1.32
C ASP A 336 7.60 3.09 -1.27
N PRO A 337 8.03 2.34 -2.31
CA PRO A 337 9.37 1.76 -2.34
C PRO A 337 10.44 2.85 -2.36
N MET A 338 11.54 2.62 -1.64
CA MET A 338 12.69 3.53 -1.68
C MET A 338 13.62 3.20 -2.84
N PRO A 339 14.19 4.23 -3.51
CA PRO A 339 15.21 4.03 -4.54
C PRO A 339 16.31 3.11 -4.06
N LYS A 340 16.69 2.11 -4.87
CA LYS A 340 17.78 1.21 -4.54
C LYS A 340 19.10 2.00 -4.47
N ARG A 341 19.87 1.82 -3.40
CA ARG A 341 21.15 2.51 -3.13
C ARG A 341 22.30 1.52 -3.35
N GLY A 342 23.20 1.81 -4.29
CA GLY A 342 24.32 0.93 -4.65
C GLY A 342 24.94 1.28 -6.02
N ALA A 343 25.98 0.55 -6.42
CA ALA A 343 26.74 0.84 -7.65
C ALA A 343 25.87 0.62 -8.92
N ALA A 344 25.70 1.71 -9.67
CA ALA A 344 24.97 1.84 -10.94
C ALA A 344 23.44 1.74 -10.91
N VAL A 345 22.77 2.74 -10.29
CA VAL A 345 21.39 3.07 -10.67
C VAL A 345 21.39 4.38 -11.45
N SER A 346 21.89 4.33 -12.69
CA SER A 346 21.50 5.33 -13.70
C SER A 346 20.16 4.86 -14.25
N THR A 347 19.09 5.15 -13.53
CA THR A 347 17.74 4.97 -14.06
C THR A 347 17.49 6.10 -15.04
N VAL A 348 17.49 5.74 -16.32
CA VAL A 348 17.10 6.63 -17.39
C VAL A 348 15.65 7.01 -17.17
N PHE A 349 15.34 8.32 -17.15
CA PHE A 349 13.98 8.77 -16.97
C PHE A 349 13.23 8.55 -18.29
N GLU A 350 12.38 7.52 -18.32
CA GLU A 350 11.67 7.08 -19.51
C GLU A 350 10.25 6.63 -19.18
N ALA A 351 9.34 6.87 -20.12
CA ALA A 351 8.02 6.27 -20.10
C ALA A 351 7.51 6.07 -21.54
N ALA A 352 6.56 5.14 -21.67
CA ALA A 352 5.77 4.96 -22.89
C ALA A 352 4.32 5.35 -22.61
N ILE A 353 3.69 6.07 -23.53
CA ILE A 353 2.29 6.52 -23.42
C ILE A 353 1.54 6.05 -24.67
N GLY A 354 0.45 5.33 -24.50
CA GLY A 354 -0.44 4.89 -25.58
C GLY A 354 -1.88 5.29 -25.33
N LEU A 355 -2.70 5.32 -26.37
CA LEU A 355 -4.16 5.47 -26.26
C LEU A 355 -4.79 4.14 -26.65
N VAL A 356 -5.39 3.43 -25.71
CA VAL A 356 -5.96 2.08 -25.91
C VAL A 356 -7.47 2.21 -26.04
N LYS A 357 -8.03 1.82 -27.18
CA LYS A 357 -9.50 1.81 -27.34
C LYS A 357 -10.12 0.76 -26.43
N ASN A 358 -11.30 1.07 -25.90
CA ASN A 358 -11.96 0.15 -24.98
C ASN A 358 -12.54 -1.08 -25.67
N ASP A 359 -12.96 -0.94 -26.92
CA ASP A 359 -13.71 -1.92 -27.70
C ASP A 359 -12.87 -3.13 -28.13
N ASP A 360 -11.71 -2.89 -28.73
CA ASP A 360 -10.82 -3.92 -29.29
C ASP A 360 -9.44 -3.98 -28.63
N LYS A 361 -9.21 -3.13 -27.63
CA LYS A 361 -7.94 -2.99 -26.89
C LYS A 361 -6.74 -2.65 -27.79
N GLN A 362 -6.96 -2.18 -29.02
CA GLN A 362 -5.90 -1.72 -29.91
C GLN A 362 -5.49 -0.29 -29.58
N TYR A 363 -4.25 0.05 -29.91
CA TYR A 363 -3.81 1.44 -29.81
C TYR A 363 -4.46 2.30 -30.91
N ILE A 364 -4.86 3.52 -30.55
CA ILE A 364 -5.04 4.61 -31.49
C ILE A 364 -3.62 5.09 -31.85
N PRO A 365 -3.19 4.94 -33.11
CA PRO A 365 -1.81 5.22 -33.48
C PRO A 365 -1.51 6.72 -33.43
N LEU A 366 -0.43 7.08 -32.75
CA LEU A 366 0.12 8.43 -32.65
C LEU A 366 1.42 8.56 -33.47
N LYS A 367 1.61 9.73 -34.09
CA LYS A 367 2.86 10.13 -34.76
C LYS A 367 3.39 11.42 -34.16
N LEU A 368 4.71 11.56 -34.12
CA LEU A 368 5.35 12.81 -33.72
C LEU A 368 5.06 13.88 -34.77
N LYS A 369 4.45 15.00 -34.35
CA LYS A 369 4.15 16.15 -35.22
C LYS A 369 5.30 17.15 -35.21
N ALA A 370 5.67 17.63 -34.02
CA ALA A 370 6.80 18.54 -33.83
C ALA A 370 7.20 18.63 -32.36
N GLY A 371 8.50 18.63 -32.06
CA GLY A 371 9.03 18.80 -30.70
C GLY A 371 8.52 17.72 -29.74
N ASN A 372 7.59 18.09 -28.87
CA ASN A 372 6.92 17.21 -27.91
C ASN A 372 5.42 17.03 -28.17
N VAL A 373 4.94 17.44 -29.36
CA VAL A 373 3.55 17.33 -29.78
C VAL A 373 3.39 16.12 -30.69
N PHE A 374 2.43 15.26 -30.34
CA PHE A 374 2.02 14.09 -31.08
C PHE A 374 0.58 14.26 -31.55
N GLU A 375 0.23 13.64 -32.67
CA GLU A 375 -1.14 13.63 -33.17
C GLU A 375 -1.58 12.22 -33.58
N THR A 376 -2.89 11.96 -33.53
CA THR A 376 -3.44 10.72 -34.07
C THR A 376 -3.20 10.64 -35.58
N VAL A 377 -2.81 9.45 -36.06
CA VAL A 377 -2.53 9.21 -37.48
C VAL A 377 -3.81 9.35 -38.33
N GLY A 378 -4.94 8.92 -37.78
CA GLY A 378 -6.27 9.09 -38.37
C GLY A 378 -7.21 9.87 -37.46
N THR A 379 -8.42 10.14 -37.96
CA THR A 379 -9.50 10.70 -37.15
C THR A 379 -10.05 9.67 -36.18
N VAL A 380 -10.42 10.12 -34.99
CA VAL A 380 -11.04 9.34 -33.93
C VAL A 380 -12.48 9.80 -33.85
N ALA A 381 -13.42 8.90 -34.18
CA ALA A 381 -14.84 9.23 -34.16
C ALA A 381 -15.25 9.75 -32.78
N PRO A 382 -15.98 10.88 -32.69
CA PRO A 382 -16.54 11.34 -31.43
C PRO A 382 -17.35 10.25 -30.73
N GLY A 383 -17.26 10.20 -29.40
CA GLY A 383 -17.85 9.12 -28.61
C GLY A 383 -17.00 7.84 -28.50
N THR A 384 -15.88 7.73 -29.24
CA THR A 384 -14.95 6.60 -29.07
C THR A 384 -14.36 6.61 -27.66
N LYS A 385 -14.63 5.57 -26.88
CA LYS A 385 -14.08 5.41 -25.53
C LYS A 385 -12.68 4.80 -25.60
N PHE A 386 -11.71 5.47 -24.99
CA PHE A 386 -10.34 4.95 -24.86
C PHE A 386 -9.75 5.27 -23.48
N LYS A 387 -8.68 4.56 -23.13
CA LYS A 387 -7.85 4.82 -21.96
C LYS A 387 -6.46 5.26 -22.40
N MET A 388 -5.80 6.07 -21.60
CA MET A 388 -4.38 6.34 -21.71
C MET A 388 -3.61 5.28 -20.95
N GLU A 389 -2.79 4.52 -21.66
CA GLU A 389 -1.84 3.60 -21.06
C GLU A 389 -0.52 4.31 -20.82
N ILE A 390 0.01 4.25 -19.60
CA ILE A 390 1.35 4.77 -19.30
C ILE A 390 2.19 3.68 -18.67
N LYS A 391 3.34 3.38 -19.28
CA LYS A 391 4.37 2.52 -18.71
C LYS A 391 5.50 3.37 -18.16
N ASN A 392 5.69 3.37 -16.84
CA ASN A 392 6.86 3.98 -16.22
C ASN A 392 7.87 2.90 -15.79
N SER A 393 9.12 3.05 -16.25
CA SER A 393 10.24 2.17 -15.85
C SER A 393 10.91 2.63 -14.56
N THR A 394 10.69 3.89 -14.18
CA THR A 394 11.23 4.55 -12.98
C THR A 394 10.13 5.17 -12.17
N GLU A 395 10.34 5.33 -10.87
CA GLU A 395 9.41 6.04 -10.00
C GLU A 395 9.27 7.49 -10.49
N CYS A 396 8.03 7.97 -10.57
CA CYS A 396 7.73 9.31 -11.06
C CYS A 396 6.38 9.78 -10.54
N TYR A 397 6.05 11.04 -10.81
CA TYR A 397 4.71 11.56 -10.68
C TYR A 397 4.13 11.79 -12.07
N ILE A 398 2.85 11.50 -12.24
CA ILE A 398 2.12 11.69 -13.49
C ILE A 398 1.01 12.71 -13.26
N TYR A 399 0.86 13.64 -14.20
CA TYR A 399 -0.22 14.61 -14.23
C TYR A 399 -0.74 14.71 -15.66
N ILE A 400 -2.05 14.85 -15.81
CA ILE A 400 -2.67 14.99 -17.13
C ILE A 400 -3.55 16.23 -17.12
N PHE A 401 -3.32 17.13 -18.08
CA PHE A 401 -4.06 18.38 -18.24
C PHE A 401 -4.73 18.41 -19.61
N GLY A 402 -6.01 18.69 -19.67
CA GLY A 402 -6.75 18.90 -20.92
C GLY A 402 -6.90 20.37 -21.26
N GLN A 403 -7.16 20.66 -22.53
CA GLN A 403 -7.44 22.00 -23.03
C GLN A 403 -8.94 22.17 -23.33
N GLU A 404 -9.56 23.23 -22.80
CA GLU A 404 -10.94 23.63 -23.12
C GLU A 404 -11.02 24.46 -24.42
N THR A 405 -12.24 24.67 -24.91
CA THR A 405 -12.51 25.41 -26.15
C THR A 405 -12.03 26.86 -26.14
N ASP A 406 -12.01 27.50 -24.97
CA ASP A 406 -11.52 28.87 -24.77
C ASP A 406 -10.00 28.94 -24.61
N GLY A 407 -9.32 27.80 -24.70
CA GLY A 407 -7.88 27.66 -24.54
C GLY A 407 -7.41 27.62 -23.08
N SER A 408 -8.31 27.63 -22.10
CA SER A 408 -8.00 27.35 -20.70
C SER A 408 -7.69 25.86 -20.47
N SER A 409 -7.11 25.54 -19.31
CA SER A 409 -6.68 24.20 -18.92
C SER A 409 -7.53 23.66 -17.77
N TYR A 410 -7.76 22.35 -17.77
CA TYR A 410 -8.36 21.60 -16.67
C TYR A 410 -7.55 20.34 -16.37
N THR A 411 -7.69 19.81 -15.16
CA THR A 411 -6.95 18.62 -14.72
C THR A 411 -7.73 17.35 -14.99
N LEU A 412 -7.13 16.43 -15.74
CA LEU A 412 -7.64 15.08 -15.99
C LEU A 412 -7.11 14.08 -14.97
N PHE A 413 -5.84 14.18 -14.55
CA PHE A 413 -5.25 13.36 -13.48
C PHE A 413 -4.36 14.24 -12.59
N PRO A 414 -4.51 14.24 -11.25
CA PRO A 414 -5.02 13.16 -10.39
C PRO A 414 -6.55 13.04 -10.13
N TYR A 415 -7.43 13.49 -11.03
CA TYR A 415 -8.89 13.53 -10.84
C TYR A 415 -9.29 14.46 -9.67
N PRO A 416 -9.53 15.76 -9.95
CA PRO A 416 -10.06 16.68 -8.95
C PRO A 416 -11.39 16.19 -8.36
N SER A 417 -11.59 16.38 -7.07
CA SER A 417 -12.88 16.16 -6.42
C SER A 417 -13.94 17.12 -6.97
N LYS A 418 -15.20 16.65 -7.02
CA LYS A 418 -16.33 17.48 -7.45
C LYS A 418 -16.61 18.63 -6.47
N GLU A 419 -16.33 18.40 -5.19
CA GLU A 419 -16.58 19.34 -4.10
C GLU A 419 -15.46 20.38 -3.93
N ASP A 420 -14.22 19.99 -4.25
CA ASP A 420 -13.04 20.85 -4.12
C ASP A 420 -12.02 20.51 -5.21
N ALA A 421 -11.95 21.37 -6.22
CA ALA A 421 -11.05 21.21 -7.36
C ALA A 421 -9.55 21.30 -7.01
N THR A 422 -9.19 21.62 -5.76
CA THR A 422 -7.79 21.59 -5.27
C THR A 422 -7.41 20.24 -4.67
N LYS A 423 -8.38 19.35 -4.47
CA LYS A 423 -8.20 18.07 -3.79
C LYS A 423 -8.41 16.91 -4.76
N THR A 424 -7.76 15.79 -4.43
CA THR A 424 -7.94 14.51 -5.10
C THR A 424 -7.87 13.40 -4.05
N SER A 425 -8.56 12.29 -4.30
CA SER A 425 -8.37 11.06 -3.54
C SER A 425 -7.22 10.21 -4.07
N PHE A 426 -6.66 10.46 -5.26
CA PHE A 426 -5.66 9.60 -5.89
C PHE A 426 -4.26 10.15 -5.78
N SER A 427 -3.29 9.26 -5.58
CA SER A 427 -1.88 9.64 -5.57
C SER A 427 -1.39 9.85 -7.01
N PRO A 428 -0.79 11.00 -7.35
CA PRO A 428 -0.09 11.16 -8.63
C PRO A 428 1.24 10.39 -8.67
N TYR A 429 1.72 9.89 -7.52
CA TYR A 429 2.97 9.16 -7.43
C TYR A 429 2.84 7.73 -7.93
N CYS A 430 3.71 7.37 -8.86
CA CYS A 430 3.79 6.09 -9.55
C CYS A 430 5.04 5.32 -9.12
N GLY A 431 5.19 5.07 -7.80
CA GLY A 431 6.36 4.38 -7.23
C GLY A 431 6.44 2.89 -7.56
N ILE A 432 5.30 2.21 -7.68
CA ILE A 432 5.25 0.85 -8.22
C ILE A 432 5.34 0.95 -9.75
N THR A 433 6.44 0.48 -10.34
CA THR A 433 6.69 0.60 -11.79
C THR A 433 5.98 -0.48 -12.61
N GLY A 434 5.41 -0.10 -13.75
CA GLY A 434 4.65 -0.98 -14.64
C GLY A 434 3.75 -0.21 -15.61
N TYR A 435 2.82 -0.92 -16.25
CA TYR A 435 1.79 -0.34 -17.10
C TYR A 435 0.57 0.06 -16.26
N ARG A 436 0.08 1.27 -16.43
CA ARG A 436 -1.15 1.80 -15.83
C ARG A 436 -2.14 2.18 -16.91
N LEU A 437 -3.44 2.05 -16.62
CA LEU A 437 -4.52 2.49 -17.50
C LEU A 437 -5.31 3.60 -16.82
N PHE A 438 -5.24 4.79 -17.41
CA PHE A 438 -5.96 5.98 -16.98
C PHE A 438 -7.10 6.28 -17.95
N PRO A 439 -8.23 6.84 -17.51
CA PRO A 439 -8.65 6.94 -16.14
C PRO A 439 -9.04 5.59 -15.52
N ARG A 440 -8.96 5.46 -14.20
CA ARG A 440 -9.54 4.32 -13.48
C ARG A 440 -11.07 4.48 -13.40
N GLY A 441 -11.81 3.43 -13.75
CA GLY A 441 -13.29 3.40 -13.72
C GLY A 441 -13.99 4.37 -14.68
N LYS A 442 -13.23 5.07 -15.53
CA LYS A 442 -13.73 6.00 -16.55
C LYS A 442 -12.94 5.87 -17.84
N SER A 443 -13.48 6.43 -18.91
CA SER A 443 -12.88 6.50 -20.23
C SER A 443 -12.70 7.93 -20.68
N LEU A 444 -11.63 8.19 -21.44
CA LEU A 444 -11.49 9.40 -22.24
C LEU A 444 -12.38 9.29 -23.47
N VAL A 445 -13.11 10.36 -23.76
CA VAL A 445 -14.08 10.41 -24.87
C VAL A 445 -13.92 11.72 -25.64
N PRO A 446 -13.61 11.68 -26.95
CA PRO A 446 -13.57 12.88 -27.78
C PRO A 446 -14.99 13.38 -28.01
N ASP A 447 -15.19 14.69 -27.89
CA ASP A 447 -16.52 15.30 -28.03
C ASP A 447 -16.88 15.68 -29.48
N ASN A 448 -18.14 16.08 -29.72
CA ASN A 448 -18.63 16.49 -31.05
C ASN A 448 -18.27 17.94 -31.44
N VAL A 449 -17.49 18.66 -30.65
CA VAL A 449 -17.25 20.10 -30.84
C VAL A 449 -15.84 20.34 -31.35
N GLY A 450 -15.70 21.03 -32.48
CA GLY A 450 -14.42 21.30 -33.15
C GLY A 450 -13.81 20.06 -33.80
N THR A 451 -12.61 20.20 -34.39
CA THR A 451 -11.94 19.13 -35.17
C THR A 451 -10.83 18.42 -34.41
N LYS A 452 -10.55 18.86 -33.16
CA LYS A 452 -9.41 18.39 -32.39
C LYS A 452 -9.62 18.55 -30.89
N ASP A 453 -9.22 17.55 -30.12
CA ASP A 453 -9.08 17.63 -28.67
C ASP A 453 -7.59 17.54 -28.29
N VAL A 454 -7.18 18.29 -27.26
CA VAL A 454 -5.77 18.40 -26.87
C VAL A 454 -5.62 18.15 -25.39
N PHE A 455 -4.61 17.37 -25.01
CA PHE A 455 -4.19 17.20 -23.62
C PHE A 455 -2.67 17.03 -23.52
N ALA A 456 -2.13 17.28 -22.34
CA ALA A 456 -0.72 17.14 -22.00
C ALA A 456 -0.55 16.08 -20.91
N VAL A 457 0.43 15.20 -21.09
CA VAL A 457 0.92 14.27 -20.10
C VAL A 457 2.24 14.82 -19.57
N VAL A 458 2.26 15.13 -18.27
CA VAL A 458 3.41 15.67 -17.57
C VAL A 458 3.94 14.60 -16.62
N VAL A 459 5.18 14.19 -16.82
CA VAL A 459 5.86 13.21 -15.97
C VAL A 459 7.00 13.91 -15.25
N THR A 460 7.04 13.81 -13.92
CA THR A 460 8.05 14.51 -13.11
C THR A 460 8.74 13.57 -12.12
N LYS A 461 9.96 13.92 -11.69
CA LYS A 461 10.67 13.21 -10.62
C LYS A 461 10.25 13.67 -9.22
N ARG A 462 9.66 14.87 -9.12
CA ARG A 462 9.20 15.48 -7.87
C ARG A 462 7.75 15.91 -7.99
N ALA A 463 7.01 15.84 -6.89
CA ALA A 463 5.65 16.32 -6.82
C ALA A 463 5.59 17.81 -7.22
N ILE A 464 4.56 18.16 -7.99
CA ILE A 464 4.19 19.55 -8.30
C ILE A 464 2.83 19.88 -7.68
N ASP A 465 2.59 21.17 -7.42
CA ASP A 465 1.25 21.68 -7.14
C ASP A 465 0.47 21.72 -8.46
N TRP A 466 -0.20 20.62 -8.78
CA TRP A 466 -0.90 20.43 -10.03
C TRP A 466 -2.05 21.43 -10.22
N PHE A 467 -2.68 21.88 -9.14
CA PHE A 467 -3.78 22.86 -9.20
C PHE A 467 -3.23 24.25 -9.53
N ALA A 468 -2.15 24.67 -8.85
CA ALA A 468 -1.47 25.92 -9.18
C ALA A 468 -0.92 25.90 -10.61
N VAL A 469 -0.32 24.78 -11.04
CA VAL A 469 0.16 24.59 -12.41
C VAL A 469 -0.99 24.69 -13.41
N ASN A 470 -2.12 24.02 -13.19
CA ASN A 470 -3.29 24.15 -14.06
C ASN A 470 -3.74 25.61 -14.23
N ASN A 471 -3.79 26.37 -13.15
CA ASN A 471 -4.13 27.79 -13.19
C ASN A 471 -3.10 28.62 -13.95
N LEU A 472 -1.81 28.30 -13.83
CA LEU A 472 -0.75 28.94 -14.61
C LEU A 472 -0.86 28.61 -16.11
N ILE A 473 -1.20 27.37 -16.48
CA ILE A 473 -1.43 26.98 -17.88
C ILE A 473 -2.56 27.83 -18.47
N SER A 474 -3.69 27.97 -17.77
CA SER A 474 -4.84 28.76 -18.21
C SER A 474 -4.51 30.25 -18.42
N LYS A 475 -3.62 30.81 -17.59
CA LYS A 475 -3.20 32.22 -17.65
C LYS A 475 -2.07 32.48 -18.67
N ASN A 476 -1.41 31.43 -19.16
CA ASN A 476 -0.27 31.56 -20.06
C ASN A 476 -0.74 31.93 -21.49
N SER A 477 -0.11 32.94 -22.08
CA SER A 477 -0.39 33.44 -23.43
C SER A 477 0.45 32.78 -24.53
N GLY A 478 1.15 31.69 -24.22
CA GLY A 478 2.00 30.94 -25.14
C GLY A 478 1.25 30.46 -26.40
N ALA A 479 1.98 30.36 -27.51
CA ALA A 479 1.46 29.94 -28.80
C ALA A 479 1.15 28.43 -28.82
N GLY A 480 -0.10 28.09 -28.46
CA GLY A 480 -0.60 26.71 -28.40
C GLY A 480 -0.41 26.04 -27.04
N PHE A 481 -1.09 24.90 -26.83
CA PHE A 481 -1.17 24.26 -25.51
C PHE A 481 0.20 23.80 -24.98
N ALA A 482 1.06 23.25 -25.85
CA ALA A 482 2.41 22.83 -25.46
C ALA A 482 3.25 23.98 -24.87
N ALA A 483 3.19 25.17 -25.48
CA ALA A 483 3.90 26.35 -24.98
C ALA A 483 3.33 26.83 -23.65
N LYS A 484 2.00 26.78 -23.47
CA LYS A 484 1.35 27.13 -22.19
C LYS A 484 1.77 26.20 -21.06
N VAL A 485 1.80 24.89 -21.29
CA VAL A 485 2.23 23.88 -20.30
C VAL A 485 3.69 24.04 -19.94
N ALA A 486 4.56 24.18 -20.95
CA ALA A 486 5.99 24.42 -20.75
C ALA A 486 6.26 25.70 -19.95
N GLY A 487 5.56 26.79 -20.28
CA GLY A 487 5.67 28.07 -19.56
C GLY A 487 5.18 27.99 -18.12
N ALA A 488 4.09 27.27 -17.84
CA ALA A 488 3.57 27.07 -16.49
C ALA A 488 4.53 26.28 -15.56
N LEU A 489 5.34 25.40 -16.14
CA LEU A 489 6.33 24.58 -15.42
C LEU A 489 7.73 25.20 -15.42
N ASN A 490 7.89 26.44 -15.89
CA ASN A 490 9.18 27.12 -16.09
C ASN A 490 10.18 26.27 -16.91
N GLN A 491 9.69 25.47 -17.85
CA GLN A 491 10.48 24.68 -18.78
C GLN A 491 10.56 25.42 -20.12
N THR A 492 11.49 26.37 -20.26
CA THR A 492 11.69 27.07 -21.53
C THR A 492 12.54 26.21 -22.48
N GLY A 493 11.87 25.49 -23.38
CA GLY A 493 12.48 24.57 -24.36
C GLY A 493 12.29 23.09 -23.99
N VAL A 494 12.66 22.17 -24.90
CA VAL A 494 12.74 20.71 -24.63
C VAL A 494 14.21 20.33 -24.44
N PRO A 495 14.88 20.69 -23.33
CA PRO A 495 16.27 20.32 -23.18
C PRO A 495 16.36 18.79 -22.98
N ASN A 496 17.03 18.12 -23.91
CA ASN A 496 17.57 16.76 -23.75
C ASN A 496 16.55 15.63 -23.51
N VAL A 497 15.31 15.77 -24.01
CA VAL A 497 14.34 14.67 -24.07
C VAL A 497 14.25 14.17 -25.52
N ARG A 498 14.52 12.88 -25.74
CA ARG A 498 14.31 12.24 -27.04
C ARG A 498 12.91 11.67 -27.09
N PHE A 499 12.09 12.22 -27.97
CA PHE A 499 10.77 11.70 -28.30
C PHE A 499 10.84 10.80 -29.53
N ALA A 500 10.14 9.68 -29.49
CA ALA A 500 10.00 8.77 -30.63
C ALA A 500 8.61 8.13 -30.65
N SER A 501 8.12 7.78 -31.84
CA SER A 501 6.97 6.90 -31.98
C SER A 501 7.39 5.45 -31.71
N GLY A 502 6.77 4.81 -30.72
CA GLY A 502 6.97 3.40 -30.40
C GLY A 502 6.12 2.46 -31.25
N ASN A 503 6.30 1.15 -31.02
CA ASN A 503 5.48 0.12 -31.67
C ASN A 503 3.99 0.37 -31.41
N GLY A 504 3.17 0.22 -32.46
CA GLY A 504 1.72 0.46 -32.39
C GLY A 504 1.32 1.94 -32.34
N GLY A 505 2.25 2.89 -32.52
CA GLY A 505 1.96 4.32 -32.49
C GLY A 505 1.84 4.87 -31.06
N THR A 506 2.71 4.43 -30.15
CA THR A 506 2.85 4.98 -28.80
C THR A 506 3.83 6.16 -28.77
N ILE A 507 3.77 6.99 -27.74
CA ILE A 507 4.77 8.02 -27.43
C ILE A 507 5.81 7.40 -26.52
N ASN A 508 7.08 7.39 -26.94
CA ASN A 508 8.19 7.04 -26.07
C ASN A 508 9.02 8.29 -25.80
N PHE A 509 9.38 8.51 -24.55
CA PHE A 509 10.41 9.49 -24.20
C PHE A 509 11.55 8.85 -23.40
N ARG A 510 12.74 9.41 -23.58
CA ARG A 510 13.94 9.05 -22.82
C ARG A 510 14.75 10.30 -22.57
N THR A 511 15.23 10.50 -21.34
CA THR A 511 16.14 11.62 -21.02
C THR A 511 17.59 11.14 -21.01
N ASP A 512 18.46 11.84 -21.73
CA ASP A 512 19.91 11.59 -21.64
C ASP A 512 20.57 12.37 -20.48
N ASN A 513 19.83 13.34 -19.93
CA ASN A 513 20.28 14.17 -18.83
C ASN A 513 19.68 13.66 -17.50
N ALA A 514 20.54 13.31 -16.55
CA ALA A 514 20.13 12.91 -15.21
C ALA A 514 19.39 14.03 -14.45
N ASN A 515 19.65 15.29 -14.78
CA ASN A 515 19.03 16.47 -14.15
C ASN A 515 17.68 16.85 -14.77
N GLN A 516 17.20 16.11 -15.78
CA GLN A 516 15.85 16.37 -16.32
C GLN A 516 14.81 15.91 -15.29
N GLU A 517 14.11 16.87 -14.69
CA GLU A 517 13.12 16.62 -13.63
C GLU A 517 11.69 16.54 -14.17
N VAL A 518 11.42 17.09 -15.35
CA VAL A 518 10.07 17.26 -15.93
C VAL A 518 10.10 16.87 -17.41
N VAL A 519 9.16 16.05 -17.84
CA VAL A 519 8.92 15.72 -19.26
C VAL A 519 7.46 16.03 -19.58
N ILE A 520 7.24 16.70 -20.71
CA ILE A 520 5.90 17.10 -21.17
C ILE A 520 5.70 16.49 -22.55
N GLY A 521 4.69 15.64 -22.71
CA GLY A 521 4.19 15.20 -24.01
C GLY A 521 2.79 15.76 -24.26
N VAL A 522 2.54 16.36 -25.42
CA VAL A 522 1.21 16.86 -25.80
C VAL A 522 0.62 15.97 -26.87
N VAL A 523 -0.66 15.66 -26.74
CA VAL A 523 -1.40 14.79 -27.67
C VAL A 523 -2.55 15.57 -28.26
N GLU A 524 -2.60 15.58 -29.59
CA GLU A 524 -3.68 16.11 -30.40
C GLU A 524 -4.50 14.94 -30.98
N VAL A 525 -5.74 14.78 -30.51
CA VAL A 525 -6.69 13.79 -31.03
C VAL A 525 -7.50 14.43 -32.15
N ASN A 526 -7.22 14.05 -33.39
CA ASN A 526 -7.97 14.51 -34.56
C ASN A 526 -9.33 13.80 -34.60
N LYS A 527 -10.40 14.50 -34.95
CA LYS A 527 -11.79 13.98 -34.93
C LYS A 527 -12.43 13.97 -36.31
#